data_AF-A0A7H5ETI0-F1
#
_entry.id   AF-A0A7H5ETI0-F1
#
_cell.length_a   1.000
_cell.length_b   1.000
_cell.length_c   1.000
_cell.angle_alpha   90.00
_cell.angle_beta   90.00
_cell.angle_gamma   90.00
#
_symmetry.space_group_name_H-M   'P 1'
#
loop_
_entity.id
_entity.type
_entity.pdbx_description
1 polymer ?
#
loop_
_entity_poly.entity_id
_entity_poly.type
_entity_poly.pdbx_seq_one_letter_code
_entity_poly.pdbx_strand_id
1 'polypeptide(L)'
;MKVSKHFFYGLTVLALLFTSTTLRAQSIQYGGKSFTKFEVLEGSVGTDGKHISVYLAEYALPTEAGDIVKGDNLEGVPDGYYLQLEVNFPDGVKFPILPEDEVLIETSDQQANLAEEALLRGQMAEYDEEKGAREAGAMRMNAEEIAAKTKEISRKMQSGELSPDEAVRQIEALTQPLLEQVEASEAANLSIEEYVAPATFAIKLMDTKNLTSSTIFSGRLSVTRFDENAFEASLNGEHVVECMERLTASSAANEARCRGVESDYVPGLKVMSEGTISVRIKVPLKEFNDWR
;
A
#
# COMPACT_ATOMS: atom_id res chain seq x y z
N MET A 1 27.69 -44.67 -53.82
CA MET A 1 26.97 -44.48 -52.55
C MET A 1 25.92 -43.38 -52.74
N LYS A 2 24.63 -43.74 -52.73
CA LYS A 2 23.52 -42.78 -52.81
C LYS A 2 23.24 -42.26 -51.39
N VAL A 3 23.67 -41.05 -51.08
CA VAL A 3 23.29 -40.38 -49.84
C VAL A 3 21.86 -39.90 -50.00
N SER A 4 20.96 -40.44 -49.18
CA SER A 4 19.53 -40.16 -49.20
C SER A 4 19.27 -38.68 -48.90
N LYS A 5 18.65 -37.97 -49.85
CA LYS A 5 18.23 -36.57 -49.68
C LYS A 5 17.26 -36.37 -48.51
N HIS A 6 16.62 -37.43 -48.01
CA HIS A 6 15.72 -37.36 -46.85
C HIS A 6 16.46 -37.21 -45.51
N PHE A 7 17.75 -37.52 -45.45
CA PHE A 7 18.52 -37.37 -44.21
C PHE A 7 18.87 -35.90 -43.91
N PHE A 8 18.96 -35.06 -44.95
CA PHE A 8 19.31 -33.65 -44.79
C PHE A 8 18.13 -32.79 -44.30
N TYR A 9 16.90 -33.08 -44.73
CA TYR A 9 15.71 -32.32 -44.30
C TYR A 9 15.28 -32.64 -42.86
N GLY A 10 15.51 -33.87 -42.39
CA GLY A 10 15.22 -34.24 -40.99
C GLY A 10 16.10 -33.49 -39.98
N LEU A 11 17.35 -33.21 -40.35
CA LEU A 11 18.30 -32.52 -39.46
C LEU A 11 18.01 -31.01 -39.37
N THR A 12 17.49 -30.40 -40.43
CA THR A 12 17.17 -28.96 -40.44
C THR A 12 15.89 -28.64 -39.66
N VAL A 13 14.89 -29.55 -39.69
CA VAL A 13 13.66 -29.40 -38.89
C VAL A 13 13.93 -29.64 -37.40
N LEU A 14 14.86 -30.54 -37.05
CA LEU A 14 15.28 -30.75 -35.67
C LEU A 14 16.11 -29.58 -35.12
N ALA A 15 16.94 -28.92 -35.95
CA ALA A 15 17.68 -27.72 -35.56
C ALA A 15 16.77 -26.49 -35.38
N LEU A 16 15.68 -26.37 -36.16
CA LEU A 16 14.67 -25.30 -36.02
C LEU A 16 13.75 -25.49 -34.81
N LEU A 17 13.53 -26.74 -34.36
CA LEU A 17 12.80 -27.03 -33.12
C LEU A 17 13.63 -26.75 -31.85
N PHE A 18 14.94 -26.61 -31.97
CA PHE A 18 15.83 -26.24 -30.85
C PHE A 18 16.15 -24.74 -30.75
N THR A 19 15.65 -23.91 -31.68
CA THR A 19 15.89 -22.44 -31.66
C THR A 19 14.75 -21.62 -31.03
N SER A 20 13.66 -22.26 -30.58
CA SER A 20 12.55 -21.59 -29.87
C SER A 20 12.52 -21.85 -28.37
N THR A 21 13.59 -22.38 -27.78
CA THR A 21 13.84 -22.18 -26.35
C THR A 21 14.31 -20.74 -26.18
N THR A 22 13.34 -19.80 -26.24
CA THR A 22 13.50 -18.48 -25.64
C THR A 22 14.02 -18.72 -24.23
N LEU A 23 15.32 -18.52 -24.05
CA LEU A 23 15.96 -18.42 -22.76
C LEU A 23 15.10 -17.49 -21.93
N ARG A 24 14.42 -18.06 -20.92
CA ARG A 24 13.59 -17.35 -19.97
C ARG A 24 14.52 -16.44 -19.16
N ALA A 25 14.81 -15.26 -19.69
CA ALA A 25 15.58 -14.26 -18.99
C ALA A 25 14.70 -13.67 -17.88
N GLN A 26 14.76 -14.30 -16.71
CA GLN A 26 14.40 -13.67 -15.46
C GLN A 26 15.55 -12.72 -15.14
N SER A 27 15.33 -11.42 -15.01
CA SER A 27 16.43 -10.50 -14.69
C SER A 27 15.94 -9.35 -13.83
N ILE A 28 15.90 -9.54 -12.52
CA ILE A 28 15.76 -8.42 -11.58
C ILE A 28 17.14 -7.76 -11.48
N GLN A 29 17.23 -6.48 -11.80
CA GLN A 29 18.43 -5.69 -11.59
C GLN A 29 18.29 -4.87 -10.30
N TYR A 30 19.27 -4.96 -9.41
CA TYR A 30 19.26 -4.30 -8.11
C TYR A 30 20.68 -3.96 -7.69
N GLY A 31 21.00 -2.66 -7.50
CA GLY A 31 22.34 -2.23 -7.06
C GLY A 31 23.49 -2.78 -7.93
N GLY A 32 23.27 -2.89 -9.25
CA GLY A 32 24.23 -3.48 -10.21
C GLY A 32 24.31 -5.01 -10.21
N LYS A 33 23.51 -5.71 -9.40
CA LYS A 33 23.37 -7.17 -9.40
C LYS A 33 22.19 -7.57 -10.28
N SER A 34 22.38 -8.58 -11.13
CA SER A 34 21.28 -9.25 -11.83
C SER A 34 20.97 -10.58 -11.13
N PHE A 35 19.72 -10.77 -10.76
CA PHE A 35 19.21 -12.05 -10.28
C PHE A 35 18.56 -12.79 -11.44
N THR A 36 19.08 -13.96 -11.76
CA THR A 36 18.75 -14.67 -12.99
C THR A 36 17.90 -15.92 -12.81
N LYS A 37 17.57 -16.29 -11.56
CA LYS A 37 16.79 -17.50 -11.27
C LYS A 37 15.84 -17.29 -10.09
N PHE A 38 14.56 -17.10 -10.37
CA PHE A 38 13.46 -17.15 -9.42
C PHE A 38 12.65 -18.42 -9.68
N GLU A 39 12.37 -19.17 -8.61
CA GLU A 39 11.68 -20.45 -8.68
C GLU A 39 10.20 -20.34 -8.36
N VAL A 40 9.77 -19.56 -7.36
CA VAL A 40 8.34 -19.43 -7.05
C VAL A 40 7.82 -18.09 -7.50
N LEU A 41 6.67 -18.14 -8.15
CA LEU A 41 5.95 -16.97 -8.60
C LEU A 41 4.45 -17.18 -8.43
N GLU A 42 3.88 -16.40 -7.52
CA GLU A 42 2.46 -16.36 -7.22
C GLU A 42 1.92 -15.00 -7.65
N GLY A 43 0.84 -15.01 -8.42
CA GLY A 43 0.09 -13.81 -8.77
C GLY A 43 -1.29 -13.85 -8.14
N SER A 44 -1.85 -12.69 -7.80
CA SER A 44 -3.26 -12.61 -7.48
C SER A 44 -3.89 -11.32 -7.99
N VAL A 45 -5.19 -11.40 -8.23
CA VAL A 45 -6.04 -10.24 -8.52
C VAL A 45 -7.18 -10.20 -7.50
N GLY A 46 -7.33 -9.04 -6.86
CA GLY A 46 -8.39 -8.77 -5.89
C GLY A 46 -9.72 -8.40 -6.56
N THR A 47 -10.74 -8.21 -5.73
CA THR A 47 -12.11 -7.87 -6.14
C THR A 47 -12.14 -6.70 -7.13
N ASP A 48 -12.89 -6.86 -8.22
CA ASP A 48 -13.03 -5.86 -9.30
C ASP A 48 -11.70 -5.36 -9.90
N GLY A 49 -10.60 -6.11 -9.75
CA GLY A 49 -9.27 -5.68 -10.20
C GLY A 49 -8.67 -4.55 -9.36
N LYS A 50 -9.18 -4.29 -8.16
CA LYS A 50 -8.69 -3.20 -7.30
C LYS A 50 -7.30 -3.45 -6.71
N HIS A 51 -6.85 -4.69 -6.72
CA HIS A 51 -5.55 -5.06 -6.18
C HIS A 51 -4.89 -6.09 -7.09
N ILE A 52 -3.60 -5.91 -7.37
CA ILE A 52 -2.75 -6.93 -7.98
C ILE A 52 -1.59 -7.17 -7.02
N SER A 53 -1.30 -8.43 -6.73
CA SER A 53 -0.07 -8.78 -6.02
C SER A 53 0.72 -9.84 -6.76
N VAL A 54 2.03 -9.72 -6.67
CA VAL A 54 2.98 -10.63 -7.30
C VAL A 54 4.12 -10.90 -6.31
N TYR A 55 4.40 -12.17 -6.08
CA TYR A 55 5.45 -12.62 -5.18
C TYR A 55 6.47 -13.49 -5.90
N LEU A 56 7.75 -13.11 -5.87
CA LEU A 56 8.86 -13.85 -6.47
C LEU A 56 9.82 -14.32 -5.38
N ALA A 57 10.24 -15.58 -5.44
CA ALA A 57 11.26 -16.14 -4.56
C ALA A 57 12.31 -16.93 -5.33
N GLU A 58 13.58 -16.84 -4.90
CA GLU A 58 14.69 -17.65 -5.44
C GLU A 58 14.45 -19.16 -5.26
N TYR A 59 13.75 -19.55 -4.18
CA TYR A 59 13.44 -20.94 -3.82
C TYR A 59 11.97 -21.09 -3.45
N ALA A 60 11.45 -22.33 -3.56
CA ALA A 60 10.13 -22.64 -3.03
C ALA A 60 10.08 -22.49 -1.52
N LEU A 61 9.11 -21.73 -1.05
CA LEU A 61 8.84 -21.55 0.37
C LEU A 61 7.90 -22.65 0.87
N PRO A 62 8.09 -23.16 2.11
CA PRO A 62 7.09 -23.99 2.76
C PRO A 62 5.73 -23.27 2.80
N THR A 63 4.63 -24.00 2.74
CA THR A 63 3.26 -23.45 2.68
C THR A 63 2.89 -22.56 3.87
N GLU A 64 3.62 -22.65 4.99
CA GLU A 64 3.48 -21.79 6.17
C GLU A 64 4.33 -20.50 6.09
N ALA A 65 5.22 -20.39 5.10
CA ALA A 65 6.15 -19.27 4.97
C ALA A 65 5.61 -18.07 4.15
N GLY A 66 4.40 -18.18 3.59
CA GLY A 66 3.70 -17.03 2.98
C GLY A 66 3.37 -15.93 3.99
N ASP A 67 3.12 -16.30 5.26
CA ASP A 67 2.91 -15.36 6.36
C ASP A 67 4.24 -14.94 7.04
N ILE A 68 5.30 -15.73 6.88
CA ILE A 68 6.63 -15.54 7.49
C ILE A 68 7.43 -14.45 6.76
N VAL A 69 7.11 -14.15 5.50
CA VAL A 69 7.74 -13.03 4.76
C VAL A 69 7.05 -11.67 5.05
N LYS A 70 5.87 -11.72 5.70
CA LYS A 70 5.09 -10.53 6.10
C LYS A 70 5.37 -10.06 7.53
N GLY A 71 5.89 -10.92 8.40
CA GLY A 71 6.36 -10.55 9.74
C GLY A 71 7.87 -10.74 9.85
N ASP A 72 8.57 -9.92 10.62
CA ASP A 72 10.04 -9.91 10.75
C ASP A 72 10.68 -11.20 11.30
N ASN A 73 9.93 -12.31 11.39
CA ASN A 73 10.42 -13.62 11.74
C ASN A 73 10.97 -14.36 10.52
N LEU A 74 12.26 -14.21 10.22
CA LEU A 74 12.93 -14.96 9.14
C LEU A 74 13.33 -16.40 9.54
N GLU A 75 12.85 -16.91 10.67
CA GLU A 75 13.13 -18.28 11.11
C GLU A 75 12.50 -19.29 10.14
N GLY A 76 13.32 -20.15 9.55
CA GLY A 76 12.89 -21.13 8.55
C GLY A 76 12.78 -20.58 7.12
N VAL A 77 13.01 -19.29 6.90
CA VAL A 77 13.14 -18.71 5.55
C VAL A 77 14.54 -19.02 5.01
N PRO A 78 14.68 -19.67 3.84
CA PRO A 78 15.98 -19.90 3.23
C PRO A 78 16.75 -18.60 2.94
N ASP A 79 18.08 -18.69 2.93
CA ASP A 79 18.92 -17.60 2.42
C ASP A 79 18.67 -17.42 0.91
N GLY A 80 18.32 -16.22 0.48
CA GLY A 80 18.05 -15.93 -0.93
C GLY A 80 17.43 -14.56 -1.16
N TYR A 81 16.94 -14.38 -2.39
CA TYR A 81 16.25 -13.17 -2.82
C TYR A 81 14.74 -13.36 -2.92
N TYR A 82 14.01 -12.37 -2.42
CA TYR A 82 12.56 -12.32 -2.45
C TYR A 82 12.09 -10.95 -2.93
N LEU A 83 11.05 -10.92 -3.76
CA LEU A 83 10.40 -9.69 -4.20
C LEU A 83 8.91 -9.81 -3.97
N GLN A 84 8.34 -8.83 -3.28
CA GLN A 84 6.91 -8.63 -3.16
C GLN A 84 6.54 -7.35 -3.91
N LEU A 85 5.55 -7.44 -4.78
CA LEU A 85 4.99 -6.33 -5.52
C LEU A 85 3.48 -6.31 -5.27
N GLU A 86 2.98 -5.14 -4.92
CA GLU A 86 1.56 -4.87 -4.71
C GLU A 86 1.20 -3.62 -5.49
N VAL A 87 0.03 -3.64 -6.15
CA VAL A 87 -0.50 -2.51 -6.89
C VAL A 87 -1.96 -2.34 -6.51
N ASN A 88 -2.33 -1.13 -6.11
CA ASN A 88 -3.69 -0.76 -5.76
C ASN A 88 -4.27 0.14 -6.86
N PHE A 89 -5.47 -0.20 -7.32
CA PHE A 89 -6.25 0.56 -8.28
C PHE A 89 -7.59 0.91 -7.61
N PRO A 90 -7.74 2.11 -7.02
CA PRO A 90 -8.97 2.50 -6.33
C PRO A 90 -10.24 2.32 -7.18
N ASP A 91 -10.13 2.64 -8.46
CA ASP A 91 -11.21 2.52 -9.47
C ASP A 91 -11.26 1.14 -10.16
N GLY A 92 -10.39 0.21 -9.77
CA GLY A 92 -10.21 -1.08 -10.43
C GLY A 92 -9.38 -0.99 -11.72
N VAL A 93 -8.94 -2.16 -12.19
CA VAL A 93 -8.24 -2.30 -13.48
C VAL A 93 -8.87 -3.41 -14.29
N LYS A 94 -8.91 -3.23 -15.60
CA LYS A 94 -9.31 -4.31 -16.52
C LYS A 94 -8.32 -5.48 -16.37
N PHE A 95 -8.85 -6.68 -16.19
CA PHE A 95 -8.06 -7.91 -16.17
C PHE A 95 -8.56 -8.91 -17.22
N PRO A 96 -7.67 -9.62 -17.94
CA PRO A 96 -6.21 -9.52 -17.87
C PRO A 96 -5.70 -8.19 -18.41
N ILE A 97 -4.51 -7.77 -17.94
CA ILE A 97 -3.76 -6.67 -18.53
C ILE A 97 -2.97 -7.25 -19.70
N LEU A 98 -3.35 -6.89 -20.91
CA LEU A 98 -2.64 -7.28 -22.12
C LEU A 98 -1.61 -6.21 -22.50
N PRO A 99 -0.60 -6.53 -23.35
CA PRO A 99 0.40 -5.56 -23.81
C PRO A 99 -0.17 -4.24 -24.35
N GLU A 100 -1.33 -4.29 -25.00
CA GLU A 100 -2.05 -3.12 -25.51
C GLU A 100 -2.78 -2.30 -24.43
N ASP A 101 -3.04 -2.88 -23.25
CA ASP A 101 -3.74 -2.25 -22.13
C ASP A 101 -2.77 -1.62 -21.10
N GLU A 102 -1.45 -1.65 -21.35
CA GLU A 102 -0.36 -1.25 -20.44
C GLU A 102 -0.76 -0.20 -19.40
N VAL A 103 -0.51 -0.50 -18.13
CA VAL A 103 -0.91 0.36 -17.02
C VAL A 103 0.31 1.01 -16.40
N LEU A 104 0.23 2.33 -16.22
CA LEU A 104 1.27 3.16 -15.63
C LEU A 104 0.86 3.64 -14.24
N ILE A 105 1.70 3.40 -13.25
CA ILE A 105 1.53 3.87 -11.87
C ILE A 105 2.75 4.69 -11.49
N GLU A 106 2.53 5.96 -11.11
CA GLU A 106 3.59 6.94 -10.84
C GLU A 106 3.73 7.30 -9.35
N THR A 107 2.86 6.75 -8.52
CA THR A 107 2.83 7.02 -7.08
C THR A 107 3.16 5.73 -6.33
N SER A 108 4.19 5.77 -5.50
CA SER A 108 4.42 4.68 -4.54
C SER A 108 3.41 4.76 -3.39
N ASP A 109 3.19 3.65 -2.70
CA ASP A 109 2.37 3.63 -1.48
C ASP A 109 2.91 4.60 -0.40
N GLN A 110 4.23 4.68 -0.26
CA GLN A 110 4.88 5.60 0.68
C GLN A 110 4.60 7.09 0.34
N GLN A 111 4.62 7.45 -0.94
CA GLN A 111 4.29 8.81 -1.37
C GLN A 111 2.82 9.15 -1.17
N ALA A 112 1.92 8.21 -1.42
CA ALA A 112 0.50 8.39 -1.18
C ALA A 112 0.24 8.63 0.32
N ASN A 113 0.81 7.81 1.20
CA ASN A 113 0.68 7.96 2.65
C ASN A 113 1.22 9.32 3.13
N LEU A 114 2.40 9.74 2.66
CA LEU A 114 2.94 11.06 3.02
C LEU A 114 2.08 12.22 2.51
N ALA A 115 1.47 12.08 1.33
CA ALA A 115 0.57 13.09 0.78
C ALA A 115 -0.74 13.18 1.59
N GLU A 116 -1.32 12.04 1.96
CA GLU A 116 -2.49 11.98 2.84
C GLU A 116 -2.19 12.59 4.21
N GLU A 117 -1.08 12.21 4.86
CA GLU A 117 -0.65 12.79 6.13
C GLU A 117 -0.39 14.29 6.04
N ALA A 118 0.13 14.78 4.90
CA ALA A 118 0.35 16.21 4.68
C ALA A 118 -0.98 16.96 4.55
N LEU A 119 -1.96 16.39 3.83
CA LEU A 119 -3.31 16.95 3.73
C LEU A 119 -3.97 17.01 5.11
N LEU A 120 -3.96 15.90 5.85
CA LEU A 120 -4.53 15.82 7.19
C LEU A 120 -3.86 16.83 8.14
N ARG A 121 -2.53 16.94 8.11
CA ARG A 121 -1.82 17.95 8.91
C ARG A 121 -2.17 19.38 8.52
N GLY A 122 -2.34 19.65 7.22
CA GLY A 122 -2.80 20.96 6.74
C GLY A 122 -4.18 21.31 7.29
N GLN A 123 -5.13 20.39 7.17
CA GLN A 123 -6.49 20.55 7.70
C GLN A 123 -6.51 20.69 9.24
N MET A 124 -5.66 19.94 9.95
CA MET A 124 -5.53 20.07 11.41
C MET A 124 -4.86 21.38 11.84
N ALA A 125 -3.94 21.93 11.05
CA ALA A 125 -3.29 23.20 11.37
C ALA A 125 -4.24 24.39 11.25
N GLU A 126 -5.33 24.27 10.50
CA GLU A 126 -6.40 25.26 10.40
C GLU A 126 -7.34 25.25 11.62
N TYR A 127 -7.28 24.21 12.45
CA TYR A 127 -8.09 24.08 13.65
C TYR A 127 -7.47 24.81 14.86
N ASP A 128 -8.18 25.78 15.43
CA ASP A 128 -7.84 26.41 16.70
C ASP A 128 -8.35 25.54 17.86
N GLU A 129 -7.45 24.72 18.42
CA GLU A 129 -7.75 23.83 19.54
C GLU A 129 -8.30 24.60 20.78
N GLU A 130 -7.83 25.83 21.02
CA GLU A 130 -8.28 26.63 22.17
C GLU A 130 -9.70 27.15 21.95
N LYS A 131 -10.02 27.60 20.73
CA LYS A 131 -11.37 27.99 20.35
C LYS A 131 -12.33 26.80 20.36
N GLY A 132 -11.94 25.67 19.77
CA GLY A 132 -12.72 24.43 19.82
C GLY A 132 -12.99 23.94 21.24
N ALA A 133 -12.00 23.99 22.14
CA ALA A 133 -12.18 23.63 23.55
C ALA A 133 -13.14 24.58 24.29
N ARG A 134 -13.09 25.88 23.99
CA ARG A 134 -14.03 26.87 24.54
C ARG A 134 -15.45 26.65 24.05
N GLU A 135 -15.63 26.39 22.75
CA GLU A 135 -16.93 26.08 22.14
C GLU A 135 -17.53 24.81 22.75
N ALA A 136 -16.74 23.73 22.86
CA ALA A 136 -17.17 22.48 23.48
C ALA A 136 -17.56 22.68 24.96
N GLY A 137 -16.79 23.47 25.71
CA GLY A 137 -17.10 23.82 27.09
C GLY A 137 -18.42 24.58 27.23
N ALA A 138 -18.64 25.58 26.38
CA ALA A 138 -19.88 26.37 26.36
C ALA A 138 -21.09 25.51 26.00
N MET A 139 -20.98 24.65 24.99
CA MET A 139 -22.04 23.72 24.60
C MET A 139 -22.40 22.75 25.73
N ARG A 140 -21.39 22.23 26.46
CA ARG A 140 -21.63 21.32 27.59
C ARG A 140 -22.42 22.00 28.71
N MET A 141 -22.04 23.23 29.08
CA MET A 141 -22.79 23.98 30.09
C MET A 141 -24.23 24.26 29.64
N ASN A 142 -24.42 24.65 28.37
CA ASN A 142 -25.75 24.91 27.80
C ASN A 142 -26.60 23.62 27.78
N ALA A 143 -26.02 22.47 27.43
CA ALA A 143 -26.70 21.18 27.43
C ALA A 143 -27.14 20.76 28.85
N GLU A 144 -26.30 20.97 29.87
CA GLU A 144 -26.66 20.70 31.27
C GLU A 144 -27.83 21.60 31.74
N GLU A 145 -27.81 22.89 31.38
CA GLU A 145 -28.90 23.82 31.70
C GLU A 145 -30.21 23.45 30.98
N ILE A 146 -30.14 23.10 29.70
CA ILE A 146 -31.28 22.63 28.91
C ILE A 146 -31.85 21.34 29.50
N ALA A 147 -31.01 20.39 29.90
CA ALA A 147 -31.45 19.15 30.54
C ALA A 147 -32.20 19.41 31.86
N ALA A 148 -31.72 20.36 32.67
CA ALA A 148 -32.39 20.77 33.90
C ALA A 148 -33.77 21.39 33.62
N LYS A 149 -33.87 22.31 32.66
CA LYS A 149 -35.14 22.97 32.28
C LYS A 149 -36.11 22.00 31.61
N THR A 150 -35.62 21.10 30.76
CA THR A 150 -36.44 20.05 30.11
C THR A 150 -37.06 19.11 31.13
N LYS A 151 -36.33 18.79 32.21
CA LYS A 151 -36.86 18.00 33.33
C LYS A 151 -37.96 18.74 34.09
N GLU A 152 -37.84 20.06 34.26
CA GLU A 152 -38.89 20.90 34.86
C GLU A 152 -40.15 20.94 33.98
N ILE A 153 -39.99 21.15 32.67
CA ILE A 153 -41.09 21.14 31.70
C ILE A 153 -41.79 19.77 31.70
N SER A 154 -41.03 18.68 31.72
CA SER A 154 -41.57 17.31 31.78
C SER A 154 -42.40 17.08 33.05
N ARG A 155 -41.98 17.63 34.19
CA ARG A 155 -42.76 17.57 35.44
C ARG A 155 -44.07 18.34 35.37
N LYS A 156 -44.06 19.55 34.80
CA LYS A 156 -45.26 20.38 34.61
C LYS A 156 -46.24 19.74 33.62
N MET A 157 -45.73 19.07 32.59
CA MET A 157 -46.55 18.28 31.67
C MET A 157 -47.20 17.09 32.40
N GLN A 158 -46.44 16.37 33.25
CA GLN A 158 -46.96 15.24 34.04
C GLN A 158 -48.00 15.67 35.09
N SER A 159 -47.88 16.86 35.67
CA SER A 159 -48.87 17.40 36.62
C SER A 159 -50.10 18.02 35.93
N GLY A 160 -50.11 18.10 34.59
CA GLY A 160 -51.20 18.70 33.81
C GLY A 160 -51.20 20.23 33.81
N GLU A 161 -50.15 20.86 34.33
CA GLU A 161 -49.96 22.32 34.33
C GLU A 161 -49.54 22.86 32.95
N LEU A 162 -49.06 21.98 32.07
CA LEU A 162 -48.64 22.29 30.70
C LEU A 162 -49.27 21.28 29.73
N SER A 163 -49.84 21.76 28.63
CA SER A 163 -50.28 20.87 27.56
C SER A 163 -49.07 20.26 26.81
N PRO A 164 -49.21 19.08 26.19
CA PRO A 164 -48.13 18.49 25.39
C PRO A 164 -47.59 19.44 24.31
N ASP A 165 -48.47 20.17 23.62
CA ASP A 165 -48.08 21.09 22.54
C ASP A 165 -47.34 22.34 23.03
N GLU A 166 -47.59 22.77 24.27
CA GLU A 166 -46.84 23.86 24.91
C GLU A 166 -45.49 23.37 25.45
N ALA A 167 -45.44 22.16 25.97
CA ALA A 167 -44.19 21.54 26.42
C ALA A 167 -43.22 21.34 25.25
N VAL A 168 -43.69 20.84 24.10
CA VAL A 168 -42.87 20.68 22.87
C VAL A 168 -42.32 22.03 22.41
N ARG A 169 -43.17 23.07 22.31
CA ARG A 169 -42.71 24.42 21.92
C ARG A 169 -41.65 25.00 22.87
N GLN A 170 -41.78 24.75 24.17
CA GLN A 170 -40.78 25.21 25.14
C GLN A 170 -39.47 24.43 25.03
N ILE A 171 -39.52 23.11 24.77
CA ILE A 171 -38.32 22.30 24.56
C ILE A 171 -37.61 22.72 23.26
N GLU A 172 -38.34 22.88 22.16
CA GLU A 172 -37.79 23.36 20.88
C GLU A 172 -37.11 24.71 21.04
N ALA A 173 -37.75 25.67 21.72
CA ALA A 173 -37.18 26.99 22.00
C ALA A 173 -35.92 26.92 22.88
N LEU A 174 -35.80 25.92 23.75
CA LEU A 174 -34.59 25.68 24.56
C LEU A 174 -33.46 25.03 23.75
N THR A 175 -33.78 24.15 22.81
CA THR A 175 -32.78 23.43 22.02
C THR A 175 -32.30 24.20 20.79
N GLN A 176 -33.11 25.12 20.26
CA GLN A 176 -32.79 25.87 19.04
C GLN A 176 -31.45 26.63 19.11
N PRO A 177 -31.11 27.34 20.21
CA PRO A 177 -29.81 28.04 20.30
C PRO A 177 -28.62 27.10 20.38
N LEU A 178 -28.80 25.89 20.93
CA LEU A 178 -27.74 24.88 20.94
C LEU A 178 -27.51 24.33 19.53
N LEU A 179 -28.58 24.14 18.75
CA LEU A 179 -28.49 23.73 17.35
C LEU A 179 -27.71 24.77 16.53
N GLU A 180 -28.07 26.05 16.67
CA GLU A 180 -27.38 27.17 16.00
C GLU A 180 -25.91 27.29 16.41
N GLN A 181 -25.57 27.01 17.68
CA GLN A 181 -24.18 26.95 18.14
C GLN A 181 -23.39 25.79 17.52
N VAL A 182 -24.02 24.63 17.35
CA VAL A 182 -23.39 23.48 16.69
C VAL A 182 -23.15 23.79 15.21
N GLU A 183 -24.12 24.38 14.52
CA GLU A 183 -23.99 24.79 13.11
C GLU A 183 -22.94 25.90 12.91
N ALA A 184 -22.80 26.81 13.89
CA ALA A 184 -21.79 27.87 13.86
C ALA A 184 -20.42 27.43 14.41
N SER A 185 -20.28 26.20 14.90
CA SER A 185 -19.05 25.73 15.52
C SER A 185 -17.91 25.64 14.52
N GLU A 186 -16.69 25.79 15.02
CA GLU A 186 -15.49 25.64 14.21
C GLU A 186 -15.39 24.26 13.58
N ALA A 187 -15.74 23.22 14.33
CA ALA A 187 -15.76 21.84 13.84
C ALA A 187 -16.74 21.65 12.67
N ALA A 188 -17.90 22.32 12.69
CA ALA A 188 -18.88 22.25 11.60
C ALA A 188 -18.46 23.07 10.36
N ASN A 189 -17.54 24.02 10.52
CA ASN A 189 -17.06 24.88 9.45
C ASN A 189 -15.67 24.49 8.92
N LEU A 190 -15.06 23.42 9.45
CA LEU A 190 -13.85 22.83 8.89
C LEU A 190 -14.15 22.24 7.52
N SER A 191 -13.48 22.76 6.50
CA SER A 191 -13.50 22.20 5.15
C SER A 191 -12.64 20.94 5.13
N ILE A 192 -13.27 19.77 5.29
CA ILE A 192 -12.60 18.49 5.12
C ILE A 192 -12.62 18.17 3.62
N GLU A 193 -11.48 18.34 2.96
CA GLU A 193 -11.25 17.79 1.64
C GLU A 193 -10.97 16.29 1.77
N GLU A 194 -11.72 15.47 1.02
CA GLU A 194 -11.49 14.03 0.93
C GLU A 194 -10.22 13.75 0.12
N TYR A 195 -9.33 12.91 0.65
CA TYR A 195 -8.17 12.46 -0.10
C TYR A 195 -8.59 11.45 -1.17
N VAL A 196 -8.55 11.86 -2.44
CA VAL A 196 -8.78 10.95 -3.56
C VAL A 196 -7.50 10.16 -3.83
N ALA A 197 -7.47 8.93 -3.32
CA ALA A 197 -6.30 8.06 -3.47
C ALA A 197 -5.99 7.79 -4.96
N PRO A 198 -4.74 8.01 -5.43
CA PRO A 198 -4.34 7.59 -6.76
C PRO A 198 -4.11 6.07 -6.81
N ALA A 199 -3.90 5.52 -8.00
CA ALA A 199 -3.31 4.19 -8.10
C ALA A 199 -1.89 4.20 -7.49
N THR A 200 -1.57 3.20 -6.69
CA THR A 200 -0.28 3.10 -5.98
C THR A 200 0.41 1.78 -6.23
N PHE A 201 1.73 1.76 -6.05
CA PHE A 201 2.50 0.53 -6.02
C PHE A 201 3.41 0.45 -4.79
N ALA A 202 3.60 -0.75 -4.26
CA ALA A 202 4.56 -1.06 -3.22
C ALA A 202 5.45 -2.21 -3.69
N ILE A 203 6.76 -2.04 -3.55
CA ILE A 203 7.72 -3.07 -3.92
C ILE A 203 8.72 -3.21 -2.77
N LYS A 204 8.86 -4.45 -2.27
CA LYS A 204 9.81 -4.84 -1.23
C LYS A 204 10.75 -5.90 -1.77
N LEU A 205 12.04 -5.59 -1.82
CA LEU A 205 13.10 -6.54 -2.19
C LEU A 205 13.86 -6.95 -0.94
N MET A 206 13.91 -8.24 -0.66
CA MET A 206 14.58 -8.80 0.51
C MET A 206 15.77 -9.65 0.07
N ASP A 207 16.91 -9.42 0.71
CA ASP A 207 18.12 -10.25 0.65
C ASP A 207 18.33 -10.86 2.03
N THR A 208 17.79 -12.06 2.24
CA THR A 208 17.85 -12.72 3.56
C THR A 208 19.26 -13.20 3.90
N LYS A 209 20.12 -13.39 2.89
CA LYS A 209 21.53 -13.74 3.08
C LYS A 209 22.31 -12.59 3.71
N ASN A 210 22.10 -11.36 3.24
CA ASN A 210 22.74 -10.17 3.78
C ASN A 210 21.90 -9.48 4.86
N LEU A 211 20.70 -9.98 5.12
CA LEU A 211 19.72 -9.46 6.07
C LEU A 211 19.37 -7.98 5.81
N THR A 212 19.12 -7.65 4.54
CA THR A 212 18.72 -6.30 4.11
C THR A 212 17.40 -6.33 3.37
N SER A 213 16.61 -5.29 3.54
CA SER A 213 15.38 -5.05 2.78
C SER A 213 15.50 -3.73 2.04
N SER A 214 14.86 -3.64 0.88
CA SER A 214 14.74 -2.42 0.13
C SER A 214 13.30 -2.16 -0.21
N THR A 215 12.86 -0.93 0.05
CA THR A 215 11.51 -0.46 -0.19
C THR A 215 11.56 0.74 -1.13
N ILE A 216 10.69 0.75 -2.13
CA ILE A 216 10.61 1.88 -3.07
C ILE A 216 9.96 3.06 -2.38
N PHE A 217 10.63 4.20 -2.45
CA PHE A 217 10.11 5.47 -1.96
C PHE A 217 9.40 6.24 -3.08
N SER A 218 10.02 6.40 -4.24
CA SER A 218 9.43 7.13 -5.37
C SER A 218 9.71 6.38 -6.67
N GLY A 219 8.89 6.59 -7.70
CA GLY A 219 9.21 6.04 -9.02
C GLY A 219 7.99 5.76 -9.87
N ARG A 220 8.22 4.95 -10.91
CA ARG A 220 7.24 4.63 -11.93
C ARG A 220 7.25 3.13 -12.20
N LEU A 221 6.10 2.49 -12.01
CA LEU A 221 5.82 1.11 -12.37
C LEU A 221 4.98 1.09 -13.65
N SER A 222 5.47 0.40 -14.68
CA SER A 222 4.70 0.04 -15.88
C SER A 222 4.42 -1.46 -15.83
N VAL A 223 3.13 -1.83 -15.80
CA VAL A 223 2.67 -3.21 -15.92
C VAL A 223 2.21 -3.41 -17.37
N THR A 224 3.05 -4.07 -18.14
CA THR A 224 2.81 -4.34 -19.56
C THR A 224 1.98 -5.60 -19.78
N ARG A 225 2.02 -6.56 -18.86
CA ARG A 225 1.20 -7.78 -18.96
C ARG A 225 0.93 -8.36 -17.58
N PHE A 226 -0.32 -8.73 -17.34
CA PHE A 226 -0.70 -9.53 -16.19
C PHE A 226 -1.92 -10.39 -16.53
N ASP A 227 -1.70 -11.71 -16.57
CA ASP A 227 -2.72 -12.73 -16.77
C ASP A 227 -2.41 -13.97 -15.93
N GLU A 228 -3.27 -14.98 -15.97
CA GLU A 228 -3.14 -16.24 -15.21
C GLU A 228 -1.81 -16.98 -15.45
N ASN A 229 -1.09 -16.67 -16.54
CA ASN A 229 0.10 -17.37 -16.97
C ASN A 229 1.37 -16.51 -16.91
N ALA A 230 1.28 -15.19 -16.91
CA ALA A 230 2.44 -14.32 -17.06
C ALA A 230 2.29 -12.96 -16.37
N PHE A 231 3.42 -12.46 -15.88
CA PHE A 231 3.57 -11.10 -15.39
C PHE A 231 4.79 -10.44 -16.06
N GLU A 232 4.57 -9.27 -16.63
CA GLU A 232 5.60 -8.43 -17.25
C GLU A 232 5.47 -6.99 -16.78
N ALA A 233 6.50 -6.48 -16.11
CA ALA A 233 6.52 -5.13 -15.59
C ALA A 233 7.92 -4.51 -15.61
N SER A 234 7.99 -3.19 -15.56
CA SER A 234 9.24 -2.46 -15.36
C SER A 234 9.07 -1.35 -14.34
N LEU A 235 10.07 -1.18 -13.50
CA LEU A 235 10.13 -0.16 -12.46
C LEU A 235 11.40 0.66 -12.65
N ASN A 236 11.29 1.97 -12.49
CA ASN A 236 12.44 2.82 -12.18
C ASN A 236 12.06 3.76 -11.04
N GLY A 237 12.96 3.96 -10.09
CA GLY A 237 12.65 4.78 -8.93
C GLY A 237 13.80 4.98 -7.96
N GLU A 238 13.46 5.59 -6.83
CA GLU A 238 14.31 5.79 -5.68
C GLU A 238 13.88 4.86 -4.57
N HIS A 239 14.86 4.33 -3.84
CA HIS A 239 14.60 3.37 -2.78
C HIS A 239 15.40 3.66 -1.52
N VAL A 240 14.88 3.14 -0.43
CA VAL A 240 15.55 3.07 0.85
C VAL A 240 15.99 1.64 1.06
N VAL A 241 17.20 1.46 1.60
CA VAL A 241 17.72 0.16 2.02
C VAL A 241 17.90 0.16 3.53
N GLU A 242 17.29 -0.81 4.17
CA GLU A 242 17.29 -0.99 5.61
C GLU A 242 17.87 -2.35 5.98
N CYS A 243 18.42 -2.44 7.18
CA CYS A 243 18.74 -3.72 7.77
C CYS A 243 17.46 -4.36 8.31
N MET A 244 17.33 -5.67 8.11
CA MET A 244 16.36 -6.46 8.84
C MET A 244 16.74 -6.48 10.33
N GLU A 245 15.74 -6.52 11.23
CA GLU A 245 15.93 -6.34 12.68
C GLU A 245 17.04 -7.23 13.27
N ARG A 246 17.10 -8.49 12.81
CA ARG A 246 18.11 -9.48 13.22
C ARG A 246 19.55 -9.01 12.98
N LEU A 247 19.81 -8.31 11.88
CA LEU A 247 21.14 -7.79 11.59
C LEU A 247 21.48 -6.62 12.50
N THR A 248 20.54 -5.70 12.70
CA THR A 248 20.70 -4.54 13.59
C THR A 248 21.04 -4.98 15.01
N ALA A 249 20.34 -5.99 15.54
CA ALA A 249 20.53 -6.50 16.90
C ALA A 249 21.84 -7.30 17.13
N SER A 250 22.57 -7.64 16.07
CA SER A 250 23.68 -8.59 16.17
C SER A 250 25.01 -8.00 16.66
N SER A 251 25.24 -6.69 16.53
CA SER A 251 26.39 -5.98 17.11
C SER A 251 26.24 -4.46 17.03
N ALA A 252 26.96 -3.73 17.88
CA ALA A 252 27.03 -2.26 17.80
C ALA A 252 27.57 -1.75 16.45
N ALA A 253 28.48 -2.50 15.82
CA ALA A 253 28.99 -2.16 14.50
C ALA A 253 27.90 -2.30 13.41
N ASN A 254 27.03 -3.32 13.54
CA ASN A 254 25.90 -3.48 12.63
C ASN A 254 24.83 -2.41 12.88
N GLU A 255 24.51 -2.10 14.13
CA GLU A 255 23.59 -0.99 14.44
C GLU A 255 24.06 0.33 13.81
N ALA A 256 25.34 0.66 13.98
CA ALA A 256 25.93 1.86 13.38
C ALA A 256 25.88 1.84 11.84
N ARG A 257 26.07 0.68 11.21
CA ARG A 257 25.93 0.51 9.76
C ARG A 257 24.48 0.67 9.28
N CYS A 258 23.54 0.10 10.01
CA CYS A 258 22.12 0.07 9.67
C CYS A 258 21.43 1.43 9.82
N ARG A 259 22.00 2.30 10.65
CA ARG A 259 21.55 3.68 10.90
C ARG A 259 22.57 4.71 10.42
N GLY A 260 23.35 4.35 9.41
CA GLY A 260 24.52 5.11 8.96
C GLY A 260 24.19 6.35 8.15
N VAL A 261 23.01 6.39 7.53
CA VAL A 261 22.57 7.46 6.62
C VAL A 261 21.24 8.03 7.11
N GLU A 262 21.15 9.35 7.26
CA GLU A 262 19.86 10.03 7.44
C GLU A 262 19.14 10.01 6.09
N SER A 263 17.87 9.62 6.07
CA SER A 263 17.10 9.51 4.84
C SER A 263 16.78 10.89 4.27
N ASP A 264 17.12 11.14 3.00
CA ASP A 264 16.70 12.35 2.28
C ASP A 264 15.22 12.28 1.91
N TYR A 265 14.67 11.06 1.84
CA TYR A 265 13.28 10.80 1.45
C TYR A 265 12.29 10.85 2.63
N VAL A 266 12.68 10.35 3.81
CA VAL A 266 11.84 10.27 5.01
C VAL A 266 12.55 10.97 6.18
N PRO A 267 12.24 12.24 6.46
CA PRO A 267 12.93 12.99 7.52
C PRO A 267 12.85 12.32 8.89
N GLY A 268 13.98 12.19 9.58
CA GLY A 268 14.08 11.55 10.89
C GLY A 268 14.25 10.03 10.83
N LEU A 269 14.18 9.42 9.64
CA LEU A 269 14.50 8.01 9.45
C LEU A 269 16.00 7.84 9.19
N LYS A 270 16.62 6.86 9.86
CA LYS A 270 18.01 6.45 9.60
C LYS A 270 18.05 5.09 8.97
N VAL A 271 18.78 5.00 7.87
CA VAL A 271 18.76 3.86 6.94
C VAL A 271 20.20 3.40 6.66
N MET A 272 20.33 2.23 6.02
CA MET A 272 21.64 1.71 5.64
C MET A 272 22.20 2.47 4.44
N SER A 273 21.35 2.74 3.45
CA SER A 273 21.69 3.51 2.25
C SER A 273 20.44 3.90 1.47
N GLU A 274 20.58 4.91 0.62
CA GLU A 274 19.59 5.31 -0.39
C GLU A 274 20.18 5.22 -1.79
N GLY A 275 19.33 5.12 -2.79
CA GLY A 275 19.80 5.00 -4.17
C GLY A 275 18.69 4.98 -5.21
N THR A 276 19.11 4.73 -6.45
CA THR A 276 18.20 4.51 -7.57
C THR A 276 18.14 3.03 -7.92
N ILE A 277 16.97 2.59 -8.35
CA ILE A 277 16.70 1.20 -8.71
C ILE A 277 15.97 1.14 -10.05
N SER A 278 16.35 0.14 -10.86
CA SER A 278 15.68 -0.20 -12.10
C SER A 278 15.42 -1.69 -12.11
N VAL A 279 14.16 -2.10 -12.17
CA VAL A 279 13.75 -3.50 -12.19
C VAL A 279 13.01 -3.80 -13.48
N ARG A 280 13.35 -4.92 -14.12
CA ARG A 280 12.56 -5.49 -15.22
C ARG A 280 12.12 -6.88 -14.84
N ILE A 281 10.81 -7.12 -14.85
CA ILE A 281 10.19 -8.38 -14.49
C ILE A 281 9.54 -8.93 -15.76
N LYS A 282 9.91 -10.14 -16.17
CA LYS A 282 9.27 -10.86 -17.27
C LYS A 282 9.29 -12.35 -16.96
N VAL A 283 8.15 -12.87 -16.54
CA VAL A 283 8.10 -14.17 -15.84
C VAL A 283 6.77 -14.88 -16.09
N PRO A 284 6.78 -16.22 -16.26
CA PRO A 284 5.56 -17.02 -16.23
C PRO A 284 5.12 -17.27 -14.77
N LEU A 285 3.84 -17.15 -14.47
CA LEU A 285 3.26 -17.49 -13.16
C LEU A 285 3.25 -19.01 -12.97
N LYS A 286 3.50 -19.45 -11.73
CA LYS A 286 3.32 -20.86 -11.34
C LYS A 286 1.98 -21.10 -10.68
N GLU A 287 1.53 -20.14 -9.90
CA GLU A 287 0.24 -20.15 -9.23
C GLU A 287 -0.43 -18.79 -9.43
N PHE A 288 -1.76 -18.82 -9.60
CA PHE A 288 -2.57 -17.63 -9.78
C PHE A 288 -3.87 -17.75 -8.98
N ASN A 289 -4.17 -16.73 -8.18
CA ASN A 289 -5.39 -16.65 -7.39
C ASN A 289 -6.28 -15.52 -7.91
N ASP A 290 -7.49 -15.86 -8.32
CA ASP A 290 -8.48 -14.90 -8.80
C ASP A 290 -9.59 -14.70 -7.75
N TRP A 291 -9.64 -13.51 -7.16
CA TRP A 291 -10.61 -13.12 -6.13
C TRP A 291 -11.60 -12.06 -6.61
N ARG A 292 -11.74 -11.91 -7.93
CA ARG A 292 -12.71 -11.00 -8.55
C ARG A 292 -14.15 -11.44 -8.37
#